data_AF-A0A6S6YYQ7-F1
#
_entry.id   AF-A0A6S6YYQ7-F1
#
_cell.length_a   1.000
_cell.length_b   1.000
_cell.length_c   1.000
_cell.angle_alpha   90.00
_cell.angle_beta   90.00
_cell.angle_gamma   90.00
#
_symmetry.space_group_name_H-M   'P 1'
#
loop_
_entity.id
_entity.type
_entity.pdbx_description
1 polymer ?
#
loop_
_entity_poly.entity_id
_entity_poly.type
_entity_poly.pdbx_seq_one_letter_code
_entity_poly.pdbx_strand_id
1 'polypeptide(L)'
;MAQRSVIRKGDRTSHGGVVATGDDTVMIFGQPMARLGDRVTCPKCAGQHVIVEGSPGVSSDRRTALEGMKTSCGATLIASQQFYRLEHGGG
;
A
#
# COMPACT_ATOMS: atom_id res chain seq x y z
N MET A 1 15.58 -11.43 -2.87
CA MET A 1 14.89 -10.44 -2.02
C MET A 1 13.91 -9.67 -2.89
N ALA A 2 12.60 -9.89 -2.75
CA ALA A 2 11.59 -9.13 -3.48
C ALA A 2 11.36 -7.80 -2.75
N GLN A 3 11.78 -6.68 -3.35
CA GLN A 3 11.54 -5.36 -2.80
C GLN A 3 10.12 -4.95 -3.17
N ARG A 4 9.20 -4.96 -2.20
CA ARG A 4 7.82 -4.51 -2.39
C ARG A 4 7.76 -3.01 -2.18
N SER A 5 7.08 -2.31 -3.09
CA SER A 5 6.80 -0.88 -2.93
C SER A 5 5.91 -0.63 -1.72
N VAL A 6 6.14 0.50 -1.06
CA VAL A 6 5.30 0.98 0.03
C VAL A 6 4.00 1.54 -0.53
N ILE A 7 2.87 1.12 0.03
CA ILE A 7 1.56 1.63 -0.34
C ILE A 7 1.34 3.00 0.30
N ARG A 8 0.63 3.87 -0.39
CA ARG A 8 0.33 5.24 0.00
C ARG A 8 -1.16 5.53 -0.15
N LYS A 9 -1.60 6.62 0.46
CA LYS A 9 -2.91 7.21 0.21
C LYS A 9 -3.05 7.53 -1.29
N GLY A 10 -4.13 7.05 -1.90
CA GLY A 10 -4.40 7.19 -3.33
C GLY A 10 -3.98 5.99 -4.18
N ASP A 11 -3.22 5.04 -3.63
CA ASP A 11 -2.90 3.79 -4.34
C ASP A 11 -4.14 2.93 -4.56
N ARG A 12 -4.11 2.12 -5.62
CA ARG A 12 -5.26 1.35 -6.07
C ARG A 12 -5.28 -0.05 -5.45
N THR A 13 -6.43 -0.71 -5.55
CA THR A 13 -6.55 -2.12 -5.20
C THR A 13 -7.03 -2.97 -6.37
N SER A 14 -6.81 -4.28 -6.31
CA SER A 14 -7.24 -5.24 -7.33
C SER A 14 -8.76 -5.29 -7.55
N HIS A 15 -9.55 -4.75 -6.62
CA HIS A 15 -11.01 -4.61 -6.76
C HIS A 15 -11.43 -3.27 -7.38
N GLY A 16 -10.48 -2.49 -7.91
CA GLY A 16 -10.72 -1.14 -8.43
C GLY A 16 -10.90 -0.09 -7.35
N GLY A 17 -10.57 -0.42 -6.10
CA GLY A 17 -10.65 0.48 -4.96
C GLY A 17 -9.46 1.41 -4.83
N VAL A 18 -9.49 2.24 -3.80
CA VAL A 18 -8.44 3.21 -3.48
C VAL A 18 -8.17 3.31 -1.99
N VAL A 19 -6.91 3.46 -1.60
CA VAL A 19 -6.52 3.72 -0.22
C VAL A 19 -6.90 5.16 0.15
N ALA A 20 -7.77 5.31 1.13
CA ALA A 20 -8.38 6.58 1.52
C ALA A 20 -7.57 7.34 2.59
N THR A 21 -6.88 6.62 3.48
CA THR A 21 -6.12 7.22 4.59
C THR A 21 -4.68 6.72 4.63
N GLY A 22 -3.81 7.46 5.31
CA GLY A 22 -2.41 7.12 5.52
C GLY A 22 -1.84 7.87 6.71
N ASP A 23 -0.54 7.73 6.91
CA ASP A 23 0.28 8.43 7.90
C ASP A 23 0.81 9.74 7.31
N ASP A 24 0.28 10.87 7.75
CA ASP A 24 0.77 12.19 7.34
C ASP A 24 2.15 12.53 7.95
N THR A 25 2.64 11.77 8.95
CA THR A 25 3.99 11.95 9.50
C THR A 25 5.08 11.33 8.60
N VAL A 26 4.70 10.37 7.76
CA VAL A 26 5.61 9.67 6.84
C VAL A 26 5.13 9.85 5.41
N MET A 27 5.79 10.77 4.69
CA MET A 27 5.46 11.07 3.30
C MET A 27 6.40 10.34 2.35
N ILE A 28 5.82 9.55 1.44
CA ILE A 28 6.56 8.82 0.40
C ILE A 28 6.21 9.44 -0.95
N PHE A 29 7.20 10.07 -1.60
CA PHE A 29 6.99 10.90 -2.82
C PHE A 29 5.80 11.87 -2.68
N GLY A 30 5.72 12.58 -1.56
CA GLY A 30 4.69 13.59 -1.31
C GLY A 30 3.29 13.07 -0.98
N GLN A 31 3.11 11.76 -0.77
CA GLN A 31 1.84 11.18 -0.33
C GLN A 31 1.97 10.45 1.01
N PRO A 32 0.96 10.50 1.88
CA PRO A 32 0.95 9.78 3.16
C PRO A 32 1.13 8.28 2.99
N MET A 33 2.00 7.68 3.80
CA MET A 33 2.25 6.23 3.78
C MET A 33 1.06 5.45 4.35
N ALA A 34 0.61 4.40 3.68
CA ALA A 34 -0.44 3.52 4.19
C ALA A 34 0.12 2.50 5.19
N ARG A 35 -0.68 2.19 6.21
CA ARG A 35 -0.34 1.30 7.31
C ARG A 35 -1.46 0.28 7.57
N LEU A 36 -1.16 -0.70 8.40
CA LEU A 36 -2.17 -1.61 8.93
C LEU A 36 -3.27 -0.80 9.64
N GLY A 37 -4.53 -1.08 9.25
CA GLY A 37 -5.71 -0.39 9.74
C GLY A 37 -6.14 0.84 8.92
N ASP A 38 -5.35 1.29 7.93
CA ASP A 38 -5.77 2.38 7.06
C ASP A 38 -6.95 1.99 6.18
N ARG A 39 -7.81 2.98 5.90
CA ARG A 39 -9.08 2.78 5.20
C ARG A 39 -8.86 2.66 3.70
N VAL A 40 -9.65 1.80 3.08
CA VAL A 40 -9.69 1.54 1.65
C VAL A 40 -11.14 1.56 1.19
N THR A 41 -11.43 2.35 0.16
CA THR A 41 -12.74 2.33 -0.49
C THR A 41 -12.75 1.25 -1.55
N CYS A 42 -13.72 0.32 -1.50
CA CYS A 42 -13.85 -0.75 -2.48
C CYS A 42 -15.18 -0.62 -3.24
N PRO A 43 -15.17 -0.32 -4.55
CA PRO A 43 -16.40 -0.24 -5.34
C PRO A 43 -17.04 -1.62 -5.54
N LYS A 44 -16.23 -2.68 -5.66
CA LYS A 44 -16.72 -4.06 -5.87
C LYS A 44 -17.50 -4.61 -4.67
N CYS A 45 -17.12 -4.23 -3.45
CA CYS A 45 -17.77 -4.66 -2.21
C CYS A 45 -18.74 -3.61 -1.65
N ALA A 46 -18.88 -2.47 -2.34
CA ALA A 46 -19.72 -1.33 -1.95
C ALA A 46 -19.52 -0.88 -0.49
N GLY A 47 -18.29 -0.51 -0.12
CA GLY A 47 -18.02 -0.06 1.24
C GLY A 47 -16.60 0.40 1.53
N GLN A 48 -16.39 0.78 2.80
CA GLN A 48 -15.08 1.04 3.36
C GLN A 48 -14.55 -0.22 4.06
N HIS A 49 -13.30 -0.53 3.76
CA HIS A 49 -12.55 -1.64 4.31
C HIS A 49 -11.25 -1.12 4.91
N VAL A 50 -10.49 -2.00 5.53
CA VAL A 50 -9.20 -1.65 6.14
C VAL A 50 -8.10 -2.55 5.62
N ILE A 51 -6.87 -2.06 5.63
CA ILE A 51 -5.69 -2.87 5.39
C ILE A 51 -5.47 -3.80 6.60
N VAL A 52 -5.45 -5.11 6.35
CA VAL A 52 -5.32 -6.12 7.43
C VAL A 52 -3.94 -6.76 7.48
N GLU A 53 -3.15 -6.57 6.43
CA GLU A 53 -1.76 -7.05 6.35
C GLU A 53 -0.78 -5.88 6.39
N GLY A 54 0.35 -6.08 7.07
CA GLY A 54 1.40 -5.08 7.22
C GLY A 54 2.72 -5.74 7.57
N SER A 55 3.82 -5.16 7.11
CA SER A 55 5.19 -5.55 7.47
C SER A 55 5.71 -4.64 8.58
N PRO A 56 6.60 -5.12 9.47
CA PRO A 56 7.40 -4.22 10.31
C PRO A 56 8.05 -3.17 9.41
N GLY A 57 7.72 -1.90 9.66
CA GLY A 57 8.26 -0.75 8.94
C GLY A 57 9.29 -0.05 9.82
N VAL A 58 10.32 0.52 9.20
CA VAL A 58 11.42 1.19 9.92
C VAL A 58 11.01 2.60 10.41
N SER A 59 9.91 3.15 9.89
CA SER A 59 9.60 4.58 10.02
C SER A 59 8.19 4.89 10.54
N SER A 60 7.42 3.91 11.02
CA SER A 60 6.10 4.19 11.61
C SER A 60 5.82 3.32 12.82
N ASP A 61 5.03 3.87 13.74
CA ASP A 61 4.52 3.19 14.95
C ASP A 61 3.68 1.95 14.61
N ARG A 62 3.09 1.91 13.40
CA ARG A 62 2.32 0.77 12.90
C ARG A 62 3.02 0.08 11.74
N ARG A 63 2.64 -1.19 11.53
CA ARG A 63 3.12 -1.98 10.40
C ARG A 63 2.79 -1.29 9.08
N THR A 64 3.79 -1.14 8.22
CA THR A 64 3.69 -0.51 6.90
C THR A 64 2.97 -1.43 5.92
N ALA A 65 2.04 -0.89 5.15
CA ALA A 65 1.39 -1.61 4.06
C ALA A 65 2.30 -1.62 2.82
N LEU A 66 2.52 -2.82 2.27
CA LEU A 66 3.36 -3.03 1.09
C LEU A 66 2.53 -3.58 -0.07
N GLU A 67 3.05 -3.44 -1.28
CA GLU A 67 2.46 -4.03 -2.49
C GLU A 67 2.21 -5.53 -2.31
N GLY A 68 1.05 -5.99 -2.78
CA GLY A 68 0.66 -7.39 -2.67
C GLY A 68 -0.01 -7.76 -1.35
N MET A 69 -0.07 -6.86 -0.36
CA MET A 69 -0.80 -7.09 0.88
C MET A 69 -2.31 -6.94 0.70
N LYS A 70 -3.08 -7.54 1.61
CA LYS A 70 -4.52 -7.64 1.55
C LYS A 70 -5.25 -6.68 2.48
N THR A 71 -6.47 -6.37 2.05
CA THR A 71 -7.49 -5.62 2.78
C THR A 71 -8.52 -6.58 3.38
N SER A 72 -9.36 -6.10 4.29
CA SER A 72 -10.38 -6.91 4.97
C SER A 72 -11.44 -7.47 4.01
N CYS A 73 -11.63 -6.89 2.82
CA CYS A 73 -12.48 -7.45 1.77
C CYS A 73 -11.76 -8.42 0.83
N GLY A 74 -10.49 -8.74 1.09
CA GLY A 74 -9.67 -9.63 0.27
C GLY A 74 -9.00 -8.97 -0.95
N ALA A 75 -9.24 -7.68 -1.20
CA ALA A 75 -8.56 -6.96 -2.28
C ALA A 75 -7.06 -6.80 -1.97
N THR A 76 -6.24 -6.87 -3.02
CA THR A 76 -4.78 -6.71 -2.95
C THR A 76 -4.39 -5.27 -3.24
N LEU A 77 -3.45 -4.71 -2.48
CA LEU A 77 -2.91 -3.37 -2.66
C LEU A 77 -1.93 -3.32 -3.83
N ILE A 78 -2.06 -2.28 -4.67
CA ILE A 78 -1.27 -2.05 -5.88
C ILE A 78 -0.63 -0.67 -5.76
N ALA A 79 0.69 -0.65 -5.75
CA ALA A 79 1.48 0.55 -5.57
C ALA A 79 1.53 1.33 -6.91
N SER A 80 1.23 2.63 -6.91
CA SER A 80 1.30 3.46 -8.13
C SER A 80 2.75 3.83 -8.50
N GLN A 81 3.69 3.56 -7.61
CA GLN A 81 5.09 3.91 -7.64
C GLN A 81 5.91 2.63 -7.57
N GLN A 82 6.79 2.46 -8.53
CA GLN A 82 7.83 1.45 -8.46
C GLN A 82 9.15 2.18 -8.38
N PHE A 83 10.00 1.81 -7.42
CA PHE A 83 11.41 2.15 -7.56
C PHE A 83 11.86 1.50 -8.85
N TYR A 84 12.21 2.31 -9.85
CA TYR A 84 12.77 1.82 -11.09
C TYR A 84 14.01 0.99 -10.73
N ARG A 85 13.85 -0.33 -10.79
CA ARG A 85 14.97 -1.24 -10.76
C ARG A 85 15.56 -1.18 -12.15
N LEU A 86 16.63 -0.40 -12.31
CA LEU A 86 17.57 -0.69 -13.38
C LEU A 86 17.98 -2.15 -13.16
N GLU A 87 17.45 -3.04 -13.98
CA GLU A 87 18.05 -4.35 -14.12
C GLU A 87 19.51 -4.11 -14.50
N HIS A 88 20.41 -4.50 -13.61
CA HIS A 88 21.81 -4.62 -13.99
C HIS A 88 21.84 -5.70 -15.06
N GLY A 89 22.07 -5.28 -16.31
CA GLY A 89 22.37 -6.20 -17.38
C GLY A 89 23.61 -7.03 -17.04
N GLY A 90 23.65 -8.24 -17.61
CA GLY A 90 24.78 -9.15 -17.59
C GLY A 90 24.40 -10.48 -16.94
N GLY A 91 24.45 -11.61 -17.63
CA GLY A 91 24.90 -11.98 -18.97
C GLY A 91 24.75 -13.50 -19.07
#